data_AF-A0AAW5EJP7-F1
#
_entry.id   AF-A0AAW5EJP7-F1
#
_cell.length_a   1.000
_cell.length_b   1.000
_cell.length_c   1.000
_cell.angle_alpha   90.00
_cell.angle_beta   90.00
_cell.angle_gamma   90.00
#
_symmetry.space_group_name_H-M   'P 1'
#
loop_
_entity.id
_entity.type
_entity.pdbx_description
1 polymer ?
#
loop_
_entity_poly.entity_id
_entity_poly.type
_entity_poly.pdbx_seq_one_letter_code
_entity_poly.pdbx_strand_id
1 'polypeptide(L)' 'ALNLDENFSKAIELMLHTKGRCIVSGMGKSGHIGAKIAATLASTGTPSFFIHPGEALHGDLGMLTPDDVLI' A
#
# COMPACT_ATOMS: atom_id res chain seq x y z
N ALA A 1 -15.48 -9.68 15.93
CA ALA A 1 -15.75 -10.41 14.68
C ALA A 1 -14.47 -10.40 13.85
N LEU A 2 -14.04 -11.53 13.31
CA LEU A 2 -12.85 -11.60 12.48
C LEU A 2 -13.22 -11.06 11.08
N ASN A 3 -12.78 -9.85 10.77
CA ASN A 3 -12.96 -9.19 9.45
C ASN A 3 -12.02 -9.80 8.38
N LEU A 4 -11.83 -11.12 8.42
CA LEU A 4 -11.01 -11.89 7.47
C LEU A 4 -11.95 -12.67 6.55
N ASP A 5 -12.78 -11.93 5.83
CA ASP A 5 -13.75 -12.47 4.88
C ASP A 5 -13.17 -12.52 3.46
N GLU A 6 -14.02 -12.75 2.46
CA GLU A 6 -13.61 -12.83 1.06
C GLU A 6 -12.91 -11.56 0.55
N ASN A 7 -13.19 -10.38 1.13
CA ASN A 7 -12.52 -9.15 0.73
C ASN A 7 -11.04 -9.15 1.16
N PHE A 8 -10.73 -9.78 2.29
CA PHE A 8 -9.36 -9.96 2.74
C PHE A 8 -8.58 -10.86 1.78
N SER A 9 -9.16 -11.99 1.36
CA SER A 9 -8.57 -12.87 0.35
C SER A 9 -8.35 -12.15 -0.98
N LYS A 10 -9.34 -11.38 -1.46
CA LYS A 10 -9.22 -10.58 -2.70
C LYS A 10 -8.11 -9.54 -2.63
N ALA A 11 -7.97 -8.85 -1.49
CA ALA A 11 -6.88 -7.90 -1.29
C ALA A 11 -5.50 -8.58 -1.38
N ILE A 12 -5.34 -9.75 -0.74
CA ILE A 12 -4.11 -10.54 -0.84
C ILE A 12 -3.84 -10.96 -2.29
N GLU A 13 -4.86 -11.44 -3.01
CA GLU A 13 -4.69 -11.84 -4.41
C GLU A 13 -4.22 -10.67 -5.30
N LEU A 14 -4.77 -9.48 -5.12
CA LEU A 14 -4.33 -8.28 -5.84
C LEU A 14 -2.87 -7.94 -5.53
N MET A 15 -2.49 -7.98 -4.24
CA MET A 15 -1.13 -7.71 -3.80
C MET A 15 -0.11 -8.77 -4.28
N LEU A 16 -0.51 -10.04 -4.38
CA LEU A 16 0.36 -11.12 -4.83
C LEU A 16 0.59 -11.11 -6.35
N HIS A 17 -0.39 -10.65 -7.14
CA HIS A 17 -0.33 -10.67 -8.60
C HIS A 17 0.05 -9.32 -9.22
N THR A 18 0.26 -8.27 -8.42
CA THR A 18 0.79 -6.99 -8.90
C THR A 18 2.14 -7.18 -9.57
N LYS A 19 2.35 -6.50 -10.70
CA LYS A 19 3.66 -6.40 -11.36
C LYS A 19 4.45 -5.18 -10.89
N GLY A 20 3.79 -4.26 -10.20
CA GLY A 20 4.37 -3.08 -9.58
C GLY A 20 4.64 -3.34 -8.10
N ARG A 21 4.16 -2.41 -7.27
CA ARG A 21 4.41 -2.33 -5.84
C ARG A 21 3.11 -2.17 -5.08
N CYS A 22 3.09 -2.61 -3.84
CA CYS A 22 2.03 -2.29 -2.89
C CYS A 22 2.32 -0.90 -2.28
N ILE A 23 1.59 0.13 -2.73
CA ILE A 23 1.74 1.49 -2.22
C ILE A 23 0.78 1.66 -1.06
N VAL A 24 1.28 2.12 0.10
CA VAL A 24 0.43 2.39 1.26
C VAL A 24 0.29 3.89 1.44
N SER A 25 -0.91 4.39 1.68
CA SER A 25 -1.14 5.81 1.91
C SER A 25 -1.99 6.08 3.15
N GLY A 26 -1.79 7.24 3.78
CA GLY A 26 -2.56 7.61 4.96
C GLY A 26 -2.14 8.94 5.58
N MET A 27 -3.06 9.55 6.32
CA MET A 27 -2.82 10.82 7.03
C MET A 27 -2.69 10.59 8.55
N GLY A 28 -1.90 11.44 9.20
CA GLY A 28 -1.77 11.47 10.66
C GLY A 28 -1.37 10.11 11.25
N LYS A 29 -2.09 9.66 12.30
CA LYS A 29 -1.80 8.38 12.97
C LYS A 29 -1.88 7.19 12.02
N SER A 30 -2.86 7.18 11.11
CA SER A 30 -2.98 6.12 10.11
C SER A 30 -1.78 6.12 9.15
N GLY A 31 -1.23 7.30 8.82
CA GLY A 31 0.01 7.41 8.06
C GLY A 31 1.21 6.75 8.75
N HIS A 32 1.35 6.93 10.07
CA HIS A 32 2.43 6.28 10.83
C HIS A 32 2.30 4.74 10.79
N ILE A 33 1.07 4.22 10.95
CA ILE A 33 0.83 2.78 10.85
C ILE A 33 1.07 2.28 9.42
N GLY A 34 0.59 3.02 8.42
CA GLY A 34 0.80 2.72 7.00
C GLY A 34 2.27 2.66 6.61
N ALA A 35 3.08 3.61 7.10
CA ALA A 35 4.52 3.61 6.91
C ALA A 35 5.19 2.34 7.46
N LYS A 36 4.77 1.90 8.66
CA LYS A 36 5.25 0.63 9.24
C LYS A 36 4.79 -0.58 8.42
N ILE A 37 3.54 -0.58 7.93
CA ILE A 37 3.02 -1.65 7.07
C ILE A 37 3.87 -1.75 5.80
N ALA A 38 4.12 -0.64 5.11
CA ALA A 38 4.98 -0.61 3.93
C ALA A 38 6.40 -1.11 4.23
N ALA A 39 7.00 -0.71 5.35
CA ALA A 39 8.31 -1.23 5.74
C ALA A 39 8.29 -2.75 6.02
N THR A 40 7.17 -3.25 6.57
CA THR A 40 6.99 -4.68 6.85
C THR A 40 6.89 -5.47 5.55
N LEU A 41 6.01 -5.05 4.64
CA LEU A 41 5.82 -5.68 3.33
C LEU A 41 7.15 -5.75 2.54
N ALA A 42 7.87 -4.63 2.47
CA ALA A 42 9.16 -4.55 1.78
C ALA A 42 10.20 -5.53 2.36
N SER A 43 10.28 -5.63 3.69
CA SER A 43 11.21 -6.54 4.37
C SER A 43 10.80 -8.01 4.29
N THR A 44 9.53 -8.30 4.01
CA THR A 44 9.02 -9.66 3.79
C THR A 44 8.96 -10.06 2.31
N GLY A 45 9.56 -9.27 1.41
CA GLY A 45 9.68 -9.61 -0.01
C GLY A 45 8.55 -9.13 -0.91
N THR A 46 7.63 -8.30 -0.41
CA THR A 46 6.61 -7.61 -1.21
C THR A 46 7.07 -6.19 -1.47
N PRO A 47 7.45 -5.79 -2.71
CA PRO A 47 7.88 -4.43 -3.01
C PRO A 47 6.82 -3.41 -2.60
N SER A 48 7.17 -2.47 -1.72
CA SER A 48 6.22 -1.47 -1.19
C SER A 48 6.90 -0.23 -0.65
N PHE A 49 6.19 0.90 -0.69
CA PHE A 49 6.58 2.14 -0.01
C PHE A 49 5.34 2.94 0.40
N PHE A 50 5.55 3.96 1.24
CA PHE A 50 4.48 4.81 1.76
C PHE A 50 4.46 6.16 1.05
N ILE A 51 3.27 6.67 0.75
CA ILE A 51 3.04 8.04 0.23
C ILE A 51 2.11 8.78 1.19
N HIS A 52 2.52 9.98 1.62
CA HIS A 52 1.63 10.87 2.35
C HIS A 52 0.65 11.57 1.37
N PRO A 53 -0.69 11.47 1.53
CA PRO A 53 -1.64 12.05 0.58
C PRO A 53 -1.46 13.55 0.31
N GLY A 54 -1.00 14.31 1.31
CA GLY A 54 -0.72 15.74 1.15
C GLY A 54 0.46 16.03 0.20
N GLU A 55 1.41 15.11 0.08
CA GLU A 55 2.57 15.22 -0.82
C GLU A 55 2.24 14.66 -2.21
N ALA A 56 1.37 13.64 -2.28
CA ALA A 56 0.84 13.05 -3.51
C ALA A 56 0.30 14.11 -4.49
N LEU A 57 -0.45 15.08 -3.98
CA LEU A 57 -1.04 16.18 -4.77
C LEU A 57 -0.02 17.19 -5.31
N HIS A 58 1.22 17.17 -4.82
CA HIS A 58 2.29 18.07 -5.24
C HIS A 58 3.33 17.40 -6.15
N GLY A 59 3.05 16.18 -6.64
CA GLY A 59 3.89 15.51 -7.65
C GLY A 59 4.13 14.03 -7.38
N ASP A 60 4.01 13.58 -6.12
CA ASP A 60 4.33 12.20 -5.75
C ASP A 60 3.33 11.18 -6.31
N LEU A 61 2.13 11.62 -6.74
CA LEU A 61 1.24 10.78 -7.55
C LEU A 61 1.92 10.26 -8.82
N GLY A 62 2.91 10.97 -9.36
CA GLY A 62 3.70 10.51 -10.50
C GLY A 62 4.57 9.29 -10.20
N MET A 63 4.74 8.91 -8.93
CA MET A 63 5.43 7.67 -8.55
C MET A 63 4.56 6.42 -8.73
N LEU A 64 3.24 6.57 -8.81
CA LEU A 64 2.30 5.48 -9.08
C LEU A 64 2.29 5.14 -10.56
N THR A 65 2.23 3.84 -10.83
CA THR A 65 2.11 3.27 -12.16
C THR A 65 0.82 2.45 -12.25
N PRO A 66 0.30 2.18 -13.46
CA PRO A 66 -0.87 1.33 -13.64
C PRO A 66 -0.70 -0.12 -13.12
N ASP A 67 0.55 -0.56 -12.92
CA ASP A 67 0.85 -1.90 -12.42
C ASP A 67 0.86 -1.97 -10.88
N ASP A 68 0.85 -0.84 -10.17
CA ASP A 68 0.87 -0.77 -8.71
C ASP A 68 -0.51 -1.07 -8.10
N VAL A 69 -0.52 -1.50 -6.83
CA VAL A 69 -1.73 -1.67 -6.01
C VAL A 69 -1.67 -0.65 -4.87
N LEU A 70 -2.70 0.19 -4.73
CA LEU A 70 -2.81 1.20 -3.68
C LEU A 70 -3.66 0.70 -2.51
N ILE A 71 -3.14 0.88 -1.28
CA ILE A 71 -3.75 0.54 0.01
C ILE A 71 -3.96 1.82 0.83
#